data_AF-A0A1M5V5P5-F1
#
_entry.id   AF-A0A1M5V5P5-F1
#
_cell.length_a   1.000
_cell.length_b   1.000
_cell.length_c   1.000
_cell.angle_alpha   90.00
_cell.angle_beta   90.00
_cell.angle_gamma   90.00
#
_symmetry.space_group_name_H-M   'P 1'
#
loop_
_entity.id
_entity.type
_entity.pdbx_description
1 polymer ?
#
loop_
_entity_poly.entity_id
_entity_poly.type
_entity_poly.pdbx_seq_one_letter_code
_entity_poly.pdbx_strand_id
1 'polypeptide(L)' 'MNILGIVMKIKEKMNDPVFAKRFKKSSQVVTSIPGLQQEVMRILQISDEKQRDAAIAKLPKEAKEAVMDIISLLNS' A
#
# COMPACT_ATOMS: atom_id res chain seq x y z
N MET A 1 -8.29 -9.20 -4.36
CA MET A 1 -9.16 -8.04 -4.01
C MET A 1 -9.16 -7.08 -5.19
N ASN A 2 -10.26 -6.42 -5.54
CA ASN A 2 -10.28 -5.44 -6.64
C ASN A 2 -9.93 -4.01 -6.14
N ILE A 3 -9.58 -3.08 -7.04
CA ILE A 3 -9.18 -1.70 -6.68
C ILE A 3 -10.26 -0.98 -5.87
N LEU A 4 -11.53 -1.13 -6.26
CA LEU A 4 -12.64 -0.48 -5.56
C LEU A 4 -12.75 -0.97 -4.10
N GLY A 5 -12.61 -2.27 -3.86
CA GLY A 5 -12.61 -2.86 -2.53
C GLY A 5 -11.44 -2.40 -1.67
N ILE A 6 -10.26 -2.22 -2.27
CA ILE A 6 -9.10 -1.66 -1.57
C ILE A 6 -9.38 -0.22 -1.13
N VAL A 7 -9.91 0.61 -2.03
CA VAL A 7 -10.24 2.01 -1.72
C VAL A 7 -11.32 2.11 -0.65
N MET A 8 -12.36 1.26 -0.69
CA MET A 8 -13.38 1.22 0.34
C MET A 8 -12.81 0.81 1.70
N LYS A 9 -11.98 -0.24 1.75
CA LYS A 9 -11.34 -0.68 2.99
C LYS A 9 -10.44 0.39 3.60
N ILE A 10 -9.70 1.12 2.77
CA ILE A 10 -8.92 2.29 3.21
C ILE A 10 -9.88 3.31 3.83
N LYS A 11 -10.92 3.73 3.11
CA LYS A 11 -11.89 4.73 3.59
C LYS A 11 -12.53 4.34 4.92
N GLU A 12 -12.91 3.09 5.09
CA GLU A 12 -13.47 2.57 6.33
C GLU A 12 -12.48 2.67 7.49
N LYS A 13 -11.23 2.24 7.27
CA LYS A 13 -10.18 2.27 8.28
C LYS A 13 -9.64 3.67 8.60
N MET A 14 -9.86 4.65 7.73
CA MET A 14 -9.48 6.05 8.00
C MET A 14 -10.19 6.66 9.22
N ASN A 15 -11.27 6.03 9.72
CA ASN A 15 -11.91 6.44 10.98
C ASN A 15 -11.04 6.13 12.21
N ASP A 16 -10.12 5.16 12.13
CA ASP A 16 -9.14 4.91 13.17
C ASP A 16 -7.99 5.93 13.06
N PRO A 17 -7.78 6.80 14.06
CA PRO A 17 -6.73 7.81 14.03
C PRO A 17 -5.32 7.22 13.96
N VAL A 18 -5.10 6.02 14.51
CA VAL A 18 -3.81 5.32 14.45
C VAL A 18 -3.54 4.85 13.03
N PHE A 19 -4.53 4.18 12.42
CA PHE A 19 -4.46 3.79 11.01
C PHE A 19 -4.25 5.01 10.10
N ALA A 20 -5.08 6.05 10.24
CA ALA A 20 -5.05 7.23 9.39
C ALA A 20 -3.68 7.93 9.42
N LYS A 21 -3.08 8.05 10.61
CA LYS A 21 -1.75 8.66 10.78
C LYS A 21 -0.66 7.85 10.08
N ARG A 22 -0.65 6.52 10.26
CA ARG A 22 0.34 5.64 9.63
C ARG A 22 0.16 5.59 8.13
N PHE A 23 -1.07 5.39 7.66
CA PHE A 23 -1.41 5.37 6.24
C PHE A 23 -1.01 6.68 5.55
N LYS A 24 -1.28 7.84 6.16
CA LYS A 24 -0.89 9.15 5.61
C LYS A 24 0.64 9.29 5.48
N LYS A 25 1.41 8.82 6.46
CA LYS A 25 2.88 8.87 6.41
C LYS A 25 3.40 8.01 5.24
N SER A 26 2.91 6.79 5.12
CA SER A 26 3.34 5.85 4.08
C SER A 26 2.84 6.27 2.69
N SER A 27 1.63 6.83 2.59
CA SER A 27 1.10 7.34 1.33
C SER A 27 1.86 8.57 0.83
N GLN A 28 2.36 9.44 1.72
CA GLN A 28 3.21 10.56 1.32
C GLN A 28 4.48 10.11 0.58
N VAL A 29 5.14 9.06 1.07
CA VAL A 29 6.32 8.47 0.40
C VAL A 29 5.93 7.85 -0.94
N VAL A 30 4.77 7.20 -1.01
CA VAL A 30 4.28 6.63 -2.28
C VAL A 30 3.98 7.72 -3.31
N THR A 31 3.37 8.83 -2.89
CA THR A 31 3.01 9.94 -3.78
C THR A 31 4.18 10.83 -4.18
N SER A 32 5.28 10.82 -3.42
CA SER A 32 6.47 11.62 -3.74
C SER A 32 7.31 11.01 -4.88
N ILE A 33 7.09 9.73 -5.19
CA ILE A 33 7.79 9.02 -6.26
C ILE A 33 6.85 8.90 -7.48
N PRO A 34 7.17 9.54 -8.62
CA PRO A 34 6.34 9.46 -9.83
C PRO A 34 6.10 8.02 -10.27
N GLY A 35 4.85 7.68 -10.59
CA GLY A 35 4.46 6.33 -11.05
C GLY A 35 4.33 5.28 -9.95
N LEU A 36 4.88 5.51 -8.75
CA LEU A 36 4.85 4.53 -7.67
C LEU A 36 3.43 4.25 -7.18
N GLN A 37 2.54 5.26 -7.14
CA GLN A 37 1.14 5.04 -6.77
C GLN A 37 0.45 3.98 -7.65
N GLN A 38 0.70 3.98 -8.96
CA GLN A 38 0.13 3.00 -9.88
C GLN A 38 0.75 1.61 -9.66
N GLU A 39 2.06 1.56 -9.39
CA GLU A 39 2.78 0.33 -9.06
C GLU A 39 2.22 -0.30 -7.77
N VAL A 40 2.01 0.50 -6.73
CA VAL A 40 1.45 0.04 -5.45
C VAL A 40 0.05 -0.52 -5.63
N MET A 41 -0.81 0.18 -6.38
CA MET A 41 -2.15 -0.33 -6.68
C MET A 41 -2.09 -1.67 -7.40
N ARG A 42 -1.16 -1.84 -8.35
CA ARG A 42 -0.95 -3.13 -9.02
C ARG A 42 -0.51 -4.22 -8.05
N ILE A 43 0.45 -3.92 -7.17
CA ILE A 43 0.96 -4.86 -6.16
C ILE A 43 -0.15 -5.31 -5.21
N LEU A 44 -0.99 -4.40 -4.74
CA LEU A 44 -2.11 -4.70 -3.84
C LEU A 44 -3.18 -5.61 -4.47
N GLN A 45 -3.24 -5.67 -5.80
CA GLN A 45 -4.16 -6.56 -6.52
C GLN A 45 -3.58 -7.96 -6.73
N ILE A 46 -2.29 -8.18 -6.50
CA ILE A 46 -1.67 -9.50 -6.66
C ILE A 46 -2.16 -10.42 -5.54
N SER A 47 -2.89 -11.48 -5.93
CA SER A 47 -3.42 -12.47 -5.00
C SER A 47 -2.35 -13.46 -4.51
N ASP A 48 -1.35 -13.76 -5.33
CA ASP A 48 -0.27 -14.67 -4.98
C ASP A 48 0.81 -13.95 -4.14
N GLU A 49 1.06 -14.47 -2.94
CA GLU A 49 1.97 -13.80 -1.99
C GLU A 49 3.41 -13.76 -2.49
N LYS A 50 3.89 -14.83 -3.14
CA LYS A 50 5.26 -14.88 -3.67
C LYS A 50 5.47 -13.87 -4.78
N GLN A 51 4.49 -13.71 -5.67
CA GLN A 51 4.53 -12.72 -6.74
C GLN A 51 4.46 -11.30 -6.18
N ARG A 52 3.64 -11.08 -5.13
CA ARG A 52 3.53 -9.80 -4.45
C ARG A 52 4.86 -9.41 -3.80
N ASP A 53 5.49 -10.33 -3.09
CA ASP A 53 6.79 -10.10 -2.44
C ASP A 53 7.90 -9.83 -3.46
N ALA A 54 7.89 -10.56 -4.58
CA ALA A 54 8.82 -10.31 -5.68
C ALA A 54 8.61 -8.93 -6.32
N ALA A 55 7.36 -8.46 -6.42
CA ALA A 55 7.06 -7.12 -6.94
C ALA A 55 7.50 -6.03 -5.96
N ILE A 56 7.25 -6.21 -4.65
CA ILE A 56 7.75 -5.31 -3.60
C ILE A 56 9.28 -5.26 -3.62
N ALA A 57 9.95 -6.39 -3.82
CA ALA A 57 11.41 -6.46 -3.88
C ALA A 57 12.02 -5.63 -5.02
N LYS A 58 11.27 -5.31 -6.07
CA LYS A 58 11.69 -4.45 -7.19
C LYS A 58 11.54 -2.96 -6.93
N LEU A 59 10.84 -2.55 -5.87
CA LEU A 59 10.64 -1.15 -5.53
C LEU A 59 11.95 -0.49 -5.04
N PRO A 60 12.08 0.85 -5.16
CA PRO A 60 13.13 1.60 -4.46
C PRO A 60 13.12 1.32 -2.95
N LYS A 61 14.28 1.41 -2.30
CA LYS A 61 14.41 1.07 -0.87
C LYS A 61 13.43 1.85 0.00
N GLU A 62 13.30 3.15 -0.26
CA GLU A 62 12.42 4.08 0.43
C GLU A 62 10.95 3.72 0.23
N ALA A 63 10.60 3.18 -0.94
CA ALA A 63 9.25 2.76 -1.29
C ALA A 63 8.87 1.41 -0.66
N LYS A 64 9.82 0.47 -0.53
CA LYS A 64 9.55 -0.87 0.03
C LYS A 64 8.91 -0.78 1.40
N GLU A 65 9.51 0.01 2.29
CA GLU A 65 9.05 0.16 3.66
C GLU A 65 7.63 0.75 3.71
N ALA A 66 7.37 1.80 2.93
CA ALA A 66 6.06 2.43 2.85
C ALA A 66 4.99 1.46 2.31
N VAL A 67 5.32 0.65 1.31
CA VAL A 67 4.38 -0.30 0.70
C VAL A 67 4.10 -1.48 1.62
N MET A 68 5.13 -2.02 2.29
CA MET A 68 4.95 -3.07 3.30
C MET A 68 4.08 -2.57 4.46
N ASP A 69 4.28 -1.33 4.91
CA ASP A 69 3.46 -0.72 5.97
C ASP A 69 2.00 -0.58 5.53
N ILE A 70 1.73 -0.12 4.30
CA ILE A 70 0.37 -0.06 3.73
C ILE A 70 -0.27 -1.46 3.69
N ILE A 71 0.44 -2.47 3.20
CA ILE A 71 -0.09 -3.85 3.13
C ILE A 71 -0.40 -4.39 4.53
N SER A 72 0.51 -4.18 5.48
CA SER A 72 0.32 -4.60 6.88
C SER A 72 -0.91 -3.92 7.50
N LEU A 73 -1.07 -2.61 7.33
CA LEU A 73 -2.23 -1.85 7.79
C LEU A 73 -3.54 -2.33 7.15
N LEU A 74 -3.50 -2.77 5.89
CA LEU A 74 -4.68 -3.31 5.22
C LEU A 74 -5.01 -4.72 5.68
N ASN A 75 -4.04 -5.53 6.10
CA ASN A 75 -4.26 -6.90 6.57
C ASN A 75 -4.52 -7.02 8.08
N SER A 76 -4.30 -5.95 8.84
CA SER A 76 -4.70 -5.86 10.26
C SER A 76 -6.21 -5.75 10.44
#